data_AF-A0A7L9BJX7-F1
#
_entry.id   AF-A0A7L9BJX7-F1
#
_cell.length_a   1.000
_cell.length_b   1.000
_cell.length_c   1.000
_cell.angle_alpha   90.00
_cell.angle_beta   90.00
_cell.angle_gamma   90.00
#
_symmetry.space_group_name_H-M   'P 1'
#
loop_
_entity.id
_entity.type
_entity.pdbx_description
1 polymer ?
#
loop_
_entity_poly.entity_id
_entity_poly.type
_entity_poly.pdbx_seq_one_letter_code
_entity_poly.pdbx_strand_id
1 'polypeptide(L)'
;MRKLLLVLLLLKSGIISADDCKKISKEDIYNYADIIFLGHVFEVGDSTYRINVMEWYKGKFLEDTLTGMITQRVMTPKTGSIWLIFGKTQPGDKFLADVCSGSKSLSSPHGTHDITFPEVPPPDVFKNPSQLFLAKQIVLDKALNEFYFDVASLRARKAQQVNESIKEKYSHLEKKYSQLSDDLNFLKWAVIVLIIVTVTSTVVRLIKK
;
A
#
# COMPACT_ATOMS: atom_id res chain seq x y z
N MET A 1 -35.06 -42.68 2.94
CA MET A 1 -34.09 -41.74 3.55
C MET A 1 -33.02 -41.23 2.59
N ARG A 2 -32.37 -42.07 1.76
CA ARG A 2 -31.31 -41.63 0.81
C ARG A 2 -31.72 -40.54 -0.19
N LYS A 3 -32.96 -40.57 -0.68
CA LYS A 3 -33.50 -39.55 -1.61
C LYS A 3 -33.76 -38.19 -0.95
N LEU A 4 -34.07 -38.17 0.35
CA LEU A 4 -34.33 -36.93 1.09
C LEU A 4 -33.03 -36.16 1.35
N LEU A 5 -31.93 -36.88 1.60
CA LEU A 5 -30.60 -36.31 1.83
C LEU A 5 -30.03 -35.65 0.56
N LEU A 6 -30.29 -36.24 -0.62
CA LEU A 6 -29.91 -35.71 -1.92
C LEU A 6 -30.65 -34.41 -2.27
N VAL A 7 -31.94 -34.32 -1.93
CA VAL A 7 -32.74 -33.10 -2.12
C VAL A 7 -32.25 -31.98 -1.19
N LEU A 8 -31.89 -32.29 0.05
CA LEU A 8 -31.29 -31.32 0.99
C LEU A 8 -29.89 -30.84 0.56
N LEU A 9 -29.08 -31.70 -0.06
CA LEU A 9 -27.78 -31.34 -0.63
C LEU A 9 -27.93 -30.44 -1.88
N LEU A 10 -28.91 -30.72 -2.74
CA LEU A 10 -29.20 -29.91 -3.93
C LEU A 10 -29.84 -28.55 -3.59
N LEU A 11 -30.60 -28.46 -2.49
CA LEU A 11 -31.13 -27.19 -1.98
C LEU A 11 -30.05 -26.29 -1.37
N LYS A 12 -28.94 -26.85 -0.85
CA LYS A 12 -27.78 -26.08 -0.38
C LYS A 12 -26.84 -25.59 -1.49
N SER A 13 -26.94 -26.12 -2.71
CA SER A 13 -26.23 -25.59 -3.88
C SER A 13 -26.94 -24.42 -4.55
N GLY A 14 -28.11 -24.01 -4.04
CA GLY A 14 -28.81 -22.83 -4.52
C GLY A 14 -28.23 -21.55 -3.94
N ILE A 15 -27.71 -20.70 -4.82
CA ILE A 15 -27.42 -19.28 -4.62
C ILE A 15 -26.10 -18.97 -3.90
N ILE A 16 -24.97 -19.31 -4.52
CA ILE A 16 -23.84 -18.37 -4.51
C ILE A 16 -24.00 -17.57 -5.80
N SER A 17 -24.78 -16.49 -5.72
CA SER A 17 -24.84 -15.52 -6.82
C SER A 17 -23.44 -15.01 -7.10
N ALA A 18 -23.11 -14.90 -8.38
CA ALA A 18 -21.87 -14.33 -8.87
C ALA A 18 -21.71 -12.89 -8.33
N ASP A 19 -20.62 -12.70 -7.58
CA ASP A 19 -19.80 -11.48 -7.45
C ASP A 19 -20.47 -10.11 -7.58
N ASP A 20 -21.33 -9.74 -6.64
CA ASP A 20 -21.61 -8.33 -6.35
C ASP A 20 -20.48 -7.78 -5.45
N CYS A 21 -19.46 -7.15 -6.04
CA CYS A 21 -18.48 -6.40 -5.26
C CYS A 21 -19.20 -5.37 -4.39
N LYS A 22 -19.20 -5.53 -3.07
CA LYS A 22 -19.74 -4.52 -2.16
C LYS A 22 -18.90 -3.25 -2.30
N LYS A 23 -19.51 -2.15 -2.74
CA LYS A 23 -18.86 -0.84 -2.78
C LYS A 23 -18.42 -0.44 -1.37
N ILE A 24 -17.12 -0.25 -1.18
CA ILE A 24 -16.50 0.17 0.08
C ILE A 24 -15.71 1.46 -0.10
N SER A 25 -15.37 2.16 0.98
CA SER A 25 -14.63 3.42 0.88
C SER A 25 -13.18 3.19 0.45
N LYS A 26 -12.53 4.20 -0.12
CA LYS A 26 -11.10 4.13 -0.47
C LYS A 26 -10.20 3.86 0.75
N GLU A 27 -10.60 4.37 1.92
CA GLU A 27 -9.90 4.09 3.17
C GLU A 27 -10.03 2.62 3.59
N ASP A 28 -11.22 2.05 3.45
CA ASP A 28 -11.44 0.63 3.73
C ASP A 28 -10.62 -0.24 2.78
N ILE A 29 -10.62 0.08 1.48
CA ILE A 29 -9.78 -0.61 0.47
C ILE A 29 -8.31 -0.57 0.87
N TYR A 30 -7.82 0.61 1.25
CA TYR A 30 -6.45 0.79 1.72
C TYR A 30 -6.15 -0.08 2.95
N ASN A 31 -7.06 -0.12 3.91
CA ASN A 31 -6.89 -0.88 5.15
C ASN A 31 -6.96 -2.38 4.93
N TYR A 32 -7.86 -2.84 4.06
CA TYR A 32 -7.97 -4.24 3.67
C TYR A 32 -6.76 -4.72 2.88
N ALA A 33 -6.17 -3.93 1.98
CA ALA A 33 -5.01 -4.39 1.22
C ALA A 33 -3.80 -4.66 2.13
N ASP A 34 -3.11 -5.78 1.94
CA ASP A 34 -1.85 -6.06 2.65
C ASP A 34 -0.69 -5.30 1.96
N ILE A 35 -0.77 -5.25 0.64
CA ILE A 35 0.19 -4.56 -0.23
C ILE A 35 -0.53 -3.62 -1.18
N ILE A 36 0.10 -2.47 -1.44
CA ILE A 36 -0.35 -1.50 -2.43
C ILE A 36 0.86 -0.98 -3.17
N PHE A 37 0.86 -1.10 -4.49
CA PHE A 37 1.98 -0.67 -5.31
C PHE A 37 1.54 -0.33 -6.74
N LEU A 38 2.38 0.46 -7.42
CA LEU A 38 2.32 0.67 -8.86
C LEU A 38 3.31 -0.28 -9.53
N GLY A 39 2.89 -1.02 -10.55
CA GLY A 39 3.74 -2.02 -11.21
C GLY A 39 3.48 -2.15 -12.70
N HIS A 40 4.49 -2.63 -13.43
CA HIS A 40 4.44 -2.91 -14.86
C HIS A 40 4.37 -4.42 -15.11
N VAL A 41 3.30 -4.86 -15.75
CA VAL A 41 3.08 -6.28 -16.09
C VAL A 41 3.96 -6.64 -17.28
N PHE A 42 4.87 -7.60 -17.12
CA PHE A 42 5.77 -8.02 -18.21
C PHE A 42 5.56 -9.46 -18.67
N GLU A 43 4.84 -10.28 -17.90
CA GLU A 43 4.53 -11.67 -18.25
C GLU A 43 3.13 -12.02 -17.76
N VAL A 44 2.33 -12.69 -18.60
CA VAL A 44 0.98 -13.17 -18.27
C VAL A 44 0.87 -14.59 -18.78
N GLY A 45 0.71 -15.55 -17.86
CA GLY A 45 0.44 -16.95 -18.15
C GLY A 45 -1.00 -17.32 -17.83
N ASP A 46 -1.31 -18.61 -17.82
CA ASP A 46 -2.69 -19.10 -17.67
C ASP A 46 -3.27 -18.90 -16.26
N SER A 47 -2.44 -19.02 -15.22
CA SER A 47 -2.86 -18.97 -13.81
C SER A 47 -2.13 -17.91 -12.99
N THR A 48 -1.12 -17.27 -13.57
CA THR A 48 -0.29 -16.27 -12.89
C THR A 48 0.19 -15.21 -13.86
N TYR A 49 0.55 -14.05 -13.33
CA TYR A 49 1.23 -13.00 -14.05
C TYR A 49 2.42 -12.49 -13.23
N ARG A 50 3.40 -11.87 -13.88
CA ARG A 50 4.55 -11.27 -13.23
C ARG A 50 4.57 -9.77 -13.47
N ILE A 51 4.87 -9.06 -12.40
CA ILE A 51 4.88 -7.61 -12.33
C ILE A 51 6.25 -7.16 -11.85
N ASN A 52 6.79 -6.12 -12.49
CA ASN A 52 7.91 -5.36 -11.96
C ASN A 52 7.35 -4.18 -11.17
N VAL A 53 7.68 -4.09 -9.89
CA VAL A 53 7.19 -3.02 -9.02
C VAL A 53 7.93 -1.74 -9.31
N MET A 54 7.18 -0.71 -9.69
CA MET A 54 7.71 0.63 -9.95
C MET A 54 7.72 1.48 -8.69
N GLU A 55 6.69 1.34 -7.85
CA GLU A 55 6.58 2.13 -6.62
C GLU A 55 5.73 1.42 -5.55
N TRP A 56 6.27 1.26 -4.35
CA TRP A 56 5.54 0.76 -3.18
C TRP A 56 4.80 1.89 -2.44
N TYR A 57 3.54 1.65 -2.07
CA TYR A 57 2.73 2.55 -1.23
C TYR A 57 2.35 1.93 0.11
N LYS A 58 2.11 0.61 0.16
CA LYS A 58 1.85 -0.15 1.38
C LYS A 58 2.46 -1.54 1.27
N GLY A 59 2.96 -2.04 2.39
CA GLY A 59 3.72 -3.29 2.43
C GLY A 59 5.06 -3.17 1.69
N LYS A 60 5.89 -4.20 1.81
CA LYS A 60 7.15 -4.29 1.07
C LYS A 60 7.58 -5.74 0.97
N PHE A 61 8.00 -6.15 -0.21
CA PHE A 61 8.77 -7.37 -0.43
C PHE A 61 10.25 -7.02 -0.66
N LEU A 62 11.13 -7.99 -0.45
CA LEU A 62 12.56 -7.83 -0.74
C LEU A 62 12.85 -7.77 -2.23
N GLU A 63 11.98 -8.37 -3.05
CA GLU A 63 12.12 -8.46 -4.49
C GLU A 63 11.32 -7.37 -5.22
N ASP A 64 11.89 -6.84 -6.29
CA ASP A 64 11.23 -5.89 -7.18
C ASP A 64 10.27 -6.57 -8.16
N THR A 65 10.33 -7.91 -8.27
CA THR A 65 9.43 -8.69 -9.11
C THR A 65 8.48 -9.51 -8.25
N LEU A 66 7.18 -9.44 -8.56
CA LEU A 66 6.15 -10.20 -7.84
C LEU A 66 5.37 -11.08 -8.79
N THR A 67 4.82 -12.17 -8.23
CA THR A 67 3.92 -13.07 -8.95
C THR A 67 2.49 -12.89 -8.44
N GLY A 68 1.61 -12.40 -9.32
CA GLY A 68 0.18 -12.31 -9.06
C GLY A 68 -0.55 -13.57 -9.53
N MET A 69 -1.60 -13.97 -8.82
CA MET A 69 -2.45 -15.09 -9.21
C MET A 69 -3.63 -14.61 -10.06
N ILE A 70 -3.97 -15.37 -11.11
CA ILE A 70 -5.18 -15.18 -11.91
C ILE A 70 -6.22 -16.17 -11.41
N THR A 71 -7.35 -15.66 -10.92
CA THR A 71 -8.51 -16.46 -10.54
C THR A 71 -9.72 -15.98 -11.34
N GLN A 72 -10.86 -16.67 -11.22
CA GLN A 72 -12.10 -16.31 -11.93
C GLN A 72 -12.60 -14.87 -11.62
N ARG A 73 -12.09 -14.26 -10.54
CA ARG A 73 -12.46 -12.92 -10.07
C ARG A 73 -11.36 -11.88 -10.26
N VAL A 74 -10.27 -12.24 -10.92
CA VAL A 74 -9.14 -11.34 -11.16
C VAL A 74 -9.26 -10.77 -12.55
N MET A 75 -9.14 -9.45 -12.67
CA MET A 75 -9.04 -8.81 -13.98
C MET A 75 -7.75 -9.27 -14.63
N THR A 76 -7.84 -9.99 -15.76
CA THR A 76 -6.65 -10.55 -16.41
C THR A 76 -5.78 -9.40 -16.92
N PRO A 77 -4.57 -9.21 -16.38
CA PRO A 77 -3.74 -8.09 -16.79
C PRO A 77 -3.23 -8.29 -18.20
N LYS A 78 -2.98 -7.19 -18.92
CA LYS A 78 -2.38 -7.22 -20.24
C LYS A 78 -0.87 -7.05 -20.13
N THR A 79 -0.09 -7.85 -20.84
CA THR A 79 1.36 -7.61 -20.94
C THR A 79 1.65 -6.19 -21.45
N GLY A 80 2.61 -5.51 -20.81
CA GLY A 80 2.99 -4.14 -21.11
C GLY A 80 2.15 -3.06 -20.41
N SER A 81 1.15 -3.44 -19.61
CA SER A 81 0.29 -2.49 -18.92
C SER A 81 0.81 -2.13 -17.52
N ILE A 82 0.54 -0.89 -17.11
CA ILE A 82 0.86 -0.38 -15.76
C ILE A 82 -0.40 -0.47 -14.90
N TRP A 83 -0.24 -1.04 -13.72
CA TRP A 83 -1.30 -1.31 -12.77
C TRP A 83 -1.03 -0.65 -11.43
N LEU A 84 -2.08 -0.06 -10.86
CA LEU A 84 -2.18 0.22 -9.44
C LEU A 84 -2.85 -1.00 -8.78
N ILE A 85 -2.09 -1.72 -7.98
CA ILE A 85 -2.51 -2.97 -7.36
C ILE A 85 -2.81 -2.74 -5.89
N PHE A 86 -3.97 -3.24 -5.46
CA PHE A 86 -4.37 -3.44 -4.08
C PHE A 86 -4.43 -4.94 -3.84
N GLY A 87 -3.39 -5.50 -3.24
CA GLY A 87 -3.17 -6.93 -3.15
C GLY A 87 -3.35 -7.48 -1.75
N LYS A 88 -3.79 -8.74 -1.68
CA LYS A 88 -3.68 -9.61 -0.51
C LYS A 88 -2.50 -10.55 -0.69
N THR A 89 -1.65 -10.62 0.33
CA THR A 89 -0.51 -11.54 0.32
C THR A 89 -0.99 -12.98 0.41
N GLN A 90 -0.30 -13.87 -0.29
CA GLN A 90 -0.56 -15.30 -0.29
C GLN A 90 0.74 -16.06 0.03
N PRO A 91 0.65 -17.31 0.52
CA PRO A 91 1.83 -18.13 0.76
C PRO A 91 2.71 -18.28 -0.50
N GLY A 92 4.04 -18.27 -0.31
CA GLY A 92 5.02 -18.47 -1.38
C GLY A 92 5.25 -17.23 -2.26
N ASP A 93 5.33 -16.04 -1.65
CA ASP A 93 5.64 -14.76 -2.30
C ASP A 93 4.71 -14.38 -3.47
N LYS A 94 3.47 -14.86 -3.38
CA LYS A 94 2.40 -14.55 -4.33
C LYS A 94 1.45 -13.53 -3.73
N PHE A 95 0.69 -12.89 -4.60
CA PHE A 95 -0.43 -12.05 -4.17
C PHE A 95 -1.66 -12.28 -5.03
N LEU A 96 -2.81 -11.92 -4.46
CA LEU A 96 -4.09 -11.91 -5.14
C LEU A 96 -4.59 -10.46 -5.23
N ALA A 97 -4.95 -10.04 -6.44
CA ALA A 97 -5.56 -8.74 -6.72
C ALA A 97 -6.89 -8.95 -7.43
N ASP A 98 -7.96 -9.05 -6.65
CA ASP A 98 -9.33 -9.24 -7.15
C ASP A 98 -9.85 -7.97 -7.84
N VAL A 99 -10.79 -8.08 -8.78
CA VAL A 99 -11.55 -6.94 -9.33
C VAL A 99 -12.15 -6.10 -8.19
N CYS A 100 -12.66 -6.73 -7.13
CA CYS A 100 -13.22 -6.03 -5.98
C CYS A 100 -12.17 -5.39 -5.05
N SER A 101 -10.87 -5.53 -5.32
CA SER A 101 -9.83 -4.94 -4.47
C SER A 101 -9.60 -3.44 -4.73
N GLY A 102 -10.19 -2.88 -5.79
CA GLY A 102 -9.88 -1.52 -6.25
C GLY A 102 -8.62 -1.45 -7.13
N SER A 103 -8.05 -2.60 -7.49
CA SER A 103 -6.97 -2.68 -8.47
C SER A 103 -7.44 -2.26 -9.87
N LYS A 104 -6.63 -1.44 -10.55
CA LYS A 104 -6.95 -0.93 -11.90
C LYS A 104 -5.69 -0.61 -12.68
N SER A 105 -5.82 -0.39 -14.00
CA SER A 105 -4.69 -0.16 -14.90
C SER A 105 -4.82 1.11 -15.71
N LEU A 106 -3.71 1.63 -16.22
CA LEU A 106 -3.77 2.76 -17.17
C LEU A 106 -4.52 2.39 -18.47
N SER A 107 -4.49 1.12 -18.87
CA SER A 107 -5.20 0.62 -20.06
C SER A 107 -6.69 0.35 -19.83
N SER A 108 -7.09 0.19 -18.57
CA SER A 108 -8.46 -0.07 -18.14
C SER A 108 -8.62 0.56 -16.75
N PRO A 109 -8.84 1.89 -16.72
CA PRO A 109 -8.80 2.67 -15.48
C PRO A 109 -10.10 2.62 -14.68
N HIS A 110 -11.11 1.88 -15.16
CA HIS A 110 -12.37 1.69 -14.46
C HIS A 110 -12.24 0.61 -13.39
N GLY A 111 -12.47 0.97 -12.14
CA GLY A 111 -12.59 0.07 -11.00
C GLY A 111 -14.02 -0.05 -10.51
N THR A 112 -14.34 -1.16 -9.84
CA THR A 112 -15.67 -1.39 -9.24
C THR A 112 -16.04 -0.42 -8.12
N HIS A 113 -15.06 0.29 -7.57
CA HIS A 113 -15.24 1.23 -6.46
C HIS A 113 -15.18 2.70 -6.86
N ASP A 114 -15.00 2.97 -8.15
CA ASP A 114 -14.87 4.35 -8.64
C ASP A 114 -16.18 5.14 -8.43
N ILE A 115 -16.07 6.47 -8.50
CA ILE A 115 -17.26 7.33 -8.57
C ILE A 115 -18.02 6.92 -9.83
N THR A 116 -19.34 6.66 -9.70
CA THR A 116 -20.16 6.11 -10.79
C THR A 116 -19.93 6.91 -12.06
N PHE A 117 -19.13 6.37 -13.00
CA PHE A 117 -18.97 6.99 -14.30
C PHE A 117 -20.32 6.86 -15.01
N PRO A 118 -20.79 7.92 -15.69
CA PRO A 118 -21.99 7.77 -16.49
C PRO A 118 -21.74 6.67 -17.52
N GLU A 119 -22.63 5.69 -17.58
CA GLU A 119 -22.61 4.71 -18.66
C GLU A 119 -22.67 5.45 -19.99
N VAL A 120 -21.81 5.06 -20.94
CA VAL A 120 -21.89 5.61 -22.28
C VAL A 120 -23.22 5.15 -22.87
N PRO A 121 -24.11 6.07 -23.29
CA PRO A 121 -25.38 5.70 -23.91
C PRO A 121 -25.19 4.70 -25.06
N PRO A 122 -26.20 3.90 -25.39
CA PRO A 122 -26.08 2.96 -26.49
C PRO A 122 -25.88 3.71 -27.83
N PRO A 123 -25.19 3.09 -28.82
CA PRO A 123 -24.77 3.76 -30.05
C PRO A 123 -25.89 4.44 -30.86
N ASP A 124 -27.11 3.91 -30.76
CA ASP A 124 -28.33 4.38 -31.41
C ASP A 124 -28.81 5.76 -30.93
N VAL A 125 -28.38 6.19 -29.74
CA VAL A 125 -28.68 7.52 -29.20
C VAL A 125 -27.87 8.62 -29.92
N PHE A 126 -26.75 8.25 -30.56
CA PHE A 126 -25.85 9.22 -31.18
C PHE A 126 -26.17 9.44 -32.66
N LYS A 127 -26.20 10.72 -33.07
CA LYS A 127 -26.50 11.10 -34.46
C LYS A 127 -25.36 10.78 -35.43
N ASN A 128 -24.13 10.64 -34.92
CA ASN A 128 -22.96 10.30 -35.71
C ASN A 128 -21.90 9.58 -34.87
N PRO A 129 -20.96 8.84 -35.50
CA PRO A 129 -19.88 8.13 -34.81
C PRO A 129 -18.97 9.03 -33.98
N SER A 130 -18.79 10.30 -34.37
CA SER A 130 -17.92 11.24 -33.65
C SER A 130 -18.45 11.58 -32.26
N GLN A 131 -19.77 11.64 -32.08
CA GLN A 131 -20.38 11.85 -30.76
C GLN A 131 -20.17 10.66 -29.83
N LEU A 132 -20.31 9.43 -30.34
CA LEU A 132 -20.01 8.21 -29.58
C LEU A 132 -18.53 8.16 -29.18
N PHE A 133 -17.63 8.49 -30.11
CA PHE A 133 -16.20 8.58 -29.84
C PHE A 133 -15.89 9.59 -28.73
N LEU A 134 -16.46 10.81 -28.83
CA LEU A 134 -16.27 11.85 -27.82
C LEU A 134 -16.80 11.44 -26.45
N ALA A 135 -17.98 10.81 -26.39
CA ALA A 135 -18.55 10.32 -25.13
C ALA A 135 -17.64 9.26 -24.47
N LYS A 136 -17.13 8.30 -25.24
CA LYS A 136 -16.16 7.30 -24.76
C LYS A 136 -14.88 7.96 -24.26
N GLN A 137 -14.36 8.94 -24.98
CA GLN A 137 -13.15 9.66 -24.60
C GLN A 137 -13.33 10.41 -23.29
N ILE A 138 -14.44 11.12 -23.10
CA ILE A 138 -14.73 11.85 -21.86
C ILE A 138 -14.79 10.90 -20.65
N VAL A 139 -15.42 9.73 -20.81
CA VAL A 139 -15.49 8.72 -19.74
C VAL A 139 -14.10 8.15 -19.43
N LEU A 140 -13.31 7.86 -20.46
CA LEU A 140 -11.93 7.40 -20.30
C LEU A 140 -11.05 8.44 -19.60
N ASP A 141 -11.11 9.70 -20.03
CA ASP A 141 -10.31 10.80 -19.45
C ASP A 141 -10.65 11.01 -17.98
N LYS A 142 -11.94 10.92 -17.61
CA LYS A 142 -12.37 10.98 -16.20
C LYS A 142 -11.80 9.84 -15.38
N ALA A 143 -11.84 8.62 -15.89
CA ALA A 143 -11.30 7.45 -15.20
C ALA A 143 -9.77 7.51 -15.06
N LEU A 144 -9.06 7.99 -16.09
CA LEU A 144 -7.63 8.24 -16.01
C LEU A 144 -7.30 9.32 -14.97
N ASN A 145 -8.06 10.41 -14.91
CA ASN A 145 -7.88 11.44 -13.90
C ASN A 145 -8.07 10.88 -12.48
N GLU A 146 -9.07 10.02 -12.27
CA GLU A 146 -9.26 9.34 -10.99
C GLU A 146 -8.09 8.40 -10.66
N PHE A 147 -7.58 7.65 -11.64
CA PHE A 147 -6.37 6.84 -11.46
C PHE A 147 -5.17 7.68 -11.01
N TYR A 148 -4.92 8.82 -11.66
CA TYR A 148 -3.82 9.71 -11.29
C TYR A 148 -4.02 10.33 -9.91
N PHE A 149 -5.27 10.67 -9.57
CA PHE A 149 -5.60 11.18 -8.24
C PHE A 149 -5.34 10.12 -7.16
N ASP A 150 -5.70 8.87 -7.40
CA ASP A 150 -5.46 7.77 -6.47
C ASP A 150 -3.96 7.57 -6.25
N VAL A 151 -3.17 7.51 -7.32
CA VAL A 151 -1.70 7.45 -7.25
C VAL A 151 -1.12 8.64 -6.48
N ALA A 152 -1.58 9.85 -6.76
CA ALA A 152 -1.12 11.06 -6.06
C ALA A 152 -1.47 11.03 -4.57
N SER A 153 -2.67 10.56 -4.21
CA SER A 153 -3.11 10.43 -2.82
C SER A 153 -2.28 9.42 -2.04
N LEU A 154 -1.94 8.28 -2.67
CA LEU A 154 -1.08 7.26 -2.09
C LEU A 154 0.36 7.76 -1.89
N ARG A 155 0.89 8.53 -2.86
CA ARG A 155 2.19 9.21 -2.73
C ARG A 155 2.20 10.21 -1.58
N ALA A 156 1.15 11.02 -1.45
CA ALA A 156 1.01 11.97 -0.35
C ALA A 156 0.98 11.25 1.01
N ARG A 157 0.21 10.16 1.13
CA ARG A 157 0.16 9.33 2.34
C ARG A 157 1.53 8.73 2.68
N LYS A 158 2.23 8.16 1.69
CA LYS A 158 3.58 7.63 1.87
C LYS A 158 4.55 8.70 2.35
N ALA A 159 4.51 9.90 1.75
CA ALA A 159 5.35 11.02 2.16
C ALA A 159 5.07 11.45 3.61
N GLN A 160 3.79 11.46 4.02
CA GLN A 160 3.40 11.74 5.40
C GLN A 160 3.98 10.70 6.37
N GLN A 161 3.82 9.40 6.08
CA GLN A 161 4.36 8.33 6.93
C GLN A 161 5.90 8.39 7.05
N VAL A 162 6.59 8.70 5.95
CA VAL A 162 8.05 8.90 5.97
C VAL A 162 8.40 10.08 6.87
N ASN A 163 7.71 11.21 6.73
CA ASN A 163 7.94 12.40 7.56
C ASN A 163 7.71 12.12 9.05
N GLU A 164 6.65 11.38 9.40
CA GLU A 164 6.37 10.97 10.79
C GLU A 164 7.49 10.07 11.34
N SER A 165 7.93 9.07 10.57
CA SER A 165 9.04 8.20 10.98
C SER A 165 10.37 8.96 11.16
N ILE A 166 10.60 9.98 10.34
CA ILE A 166 11.78 10.84 10.43
C ILE A 166 11.71 11.69 11.71
N LYS A 167 10.57 12.32 11.99
CA LYS A 167 10.36 13.07 13.24
C LYS A 167 10.59 12.21 14.48
N GLU A 168 10.07 10.98 14.47
CA GLU A 168 10.27 10.04 15.57
C GLU A 168 11.76 9.72 15.77
N LYS A 169 12.47 9.38 14.69
CA LYS A 169 13.93 9.14 14.75
C LYS A 169 14.71 10.34 15.26
N TYR A 170 14.38 11.56 14.81
CA TYR A 170 15.02 12.78 15.30
C TYR A 170 14.77 12.99 16.80
N SER A 171 13.53 12.83 17.26
CA SER A 171 13.20 12.97 18.69
C SER A 171 13.93 11.95 19.57
N HIS A 172 14.11 10.72 19.08
CA HIS A 172 14.89 9.69 19.77
C HIS A 172 16.39 10.02 19.78
N LEU A 173 16.91 10.58 18.70
CA LEU A 173 18.30 11.02 18.61
C LEU A 173 18.58 12.20 19.56
N GLU A 174 17.66 13.15 19.63
CA GLU A 174 17.72 14.29 20.56
C GLU A 174 17.75 13.83 22.01
N LYS A 175 16.90 12.86 22.39
CA LYS A 175 16.93 12.23 23.72
C LYS A 175 18.29 11.59 24.03
N LYS A 176 18.86 10.83 23.08
CA LYS A 176 20.18 10.22 23.24
C LYS A 176 21.29 11.26 23.38
N TYR A 177 21.22 12.34 22.62
CA TYR A 177 22.18 13.44 22.71
C TYR A 177 22.07 14.16 24.06
N SER A 178 20.87 14.41 24.55
CA SER A 178 20.63 14.98 25.88
C SER A 178 21.24 14.10 26.98
N GLN A 179 20.99 12.79 26.94
CA GLN A 179 21.56 11.84 27.90
C GLN A 179 23.08 11.84 27.86
N LEU A 180 23.68 11.81 26.66
CA LEU A 180 25.14 11.86 26.51
C LEU A 180 25.72 13.18 27.06
N SER A 181 25.04 14.30 26.84
CA SER A 181 25.43 15.60 27.38
C SER A 181 25.40 15.60 28.91
N ASP A 182 24.35 15.03 29.51
CA ASP A 182 24.20 14.91 30.96
C ASP A 182 25.29 14.00 31.56
N ASP A 183 25.57 12.86 30.93
CA ASP A 183 26.64 11.93 31.33
C ASP A 183 28.02 12.60 31.25
N LEU A 184 28.29 13.37 30.19
CA LEU A 184 29.53 14.13 30.04
C LEU A 184 29.65 15.24 31.10
N ASN A 185 28.56 15.92 31.42
CA ASN A 185 28.54 16.93 32.48
C ASN A 185 28.80 16.29 33.84
N PHE A 186 28.20 15.14 34.12
CA PHE A 186 28.46 14.36 35.32
C PHE A 186 29.94 13.94 35.42
N LEU A 187 30.52 13.44 34.32
CA LEU A 187 31.93 13.06 34.27
C LEU A 187 32.86 14.26 34.53
N LYS A 188 32.57 15.43 33.95
CA LYS A 188 33.31 16.67 34.20
C LYS A 188 33.27 17.04 35.70
N TRP A 189 32.10 16.96 36.33
CA TRP A 189 31.96 17.20 37.77
C TRP A 189 32.76 16.19 38.60
N ALA A 190 32.71 14.90 38.25
CA ALA A 190 33.47 13.87 38.94
C ALA A 190 34.98 14.12 38.86
N VAL A 191 35.50 14.55 37.71
CA VAL A 191 36.92 14.92 37.52
C VAL A 191 37.28 16.14 38.37
N ILE A 192 36.44 17.19 38.38
CA ILE A 192 36.67 18.38 39.21
C ILE A 192 36.75 18.00 40.70
N VAL A 193 35.81 17.19 41.19
CA VAL A 193 35.80 16.70 42.59
C VAL A 193 37.07 15.89 42.89
N LEU A 194 37.48 15.00 41.99
CA LEU A 194 38.71 14.22 42.15
C LEU A 194 39.96 15.12 42.24
N ILE A 195 40.04 16.17 41.42
CA ILE A 195 41.13 17.15 41.48
C ILE A 195 41.13 17.87 42.84
N ILE A 196 39.96 18.30 43.33
CA ILE A 196 39.84 18.97 44.65
C ILE A 196 40.30 18.03 45.78
N VAL A 197 39.86 16.77 45.78
CA VAL A 197 40.24 15.77 46.80
C VAL A 197 41.74 15.49 46.76
N THR A 198 42.33 15.33 45.57
CA THR A 198 43.77 15.07 45.44
C THR A 198 44.61 16.27 45.90
N VAL A 199 44.26 17.50 45.51
CA VAL A 199 44.94 18.73 45.96
C VAL A 199 44.83 18.90 47.47
N THR A 200 43.63 18.80 48.04
CA THR A 200 43.42 18.95 49.50
C THR A 200 44.18 17.89 50.30
N SER A 201 44.18 16.63 49.87
CA SER A 201 44.95 15.56 50.53
C SER A 201 46.46 15.83 50.52
N THR A 202 46.96 16.41 49.43
CA THR A 202 48.38 16.74 49.27
C THR A 202 48.77 17.89 50.20
N VAL A 203 47.94 18.94 50.28
CA VAL A 203 48.13 20.07 51.20
C VAL A 203 48.13 19.61 52.66
N VAL A 204 47.18 18.75 53.06
CA VAL A 204 47.12 18.21 54.43
C VAL A 204 48.36 17.39 54.77
N ARG A 205 48.90 16.60 53.83
CA ARG A 205 50.15 15.86 54.03
C ARG A 205 51.37 16.78 54.19
N LEU A 206 51.41 17.91 53.48
CA LEU A 206 52.49 18.89 53.60
C LEU A 206 52.47 19.62 54.94
N ILE A 207 51.29 19.97 55.47
CA ILE A 207 51.15 20.65 56.78
C ILE A 207 51.56 19.76 57.96
N LYS A 208 51.40 18.42 57.82
CA LYS A 208 51.76 17.46 58.87
C LYS A 208 53.25 17.09 58.92
N LYS A 209 54.05 17.51 57.94
CA LYS A 209 55.50 17.32 57.92
C LYS A 209 56.19 18.54 58.52
#